data_AF-A0AAQ3MYI8-F1
#
_entry.id   AF-A0AAQ3MYI8-F1
#
_cell.length_a   1.000
_cell.length_b   1.000
_cell.length_c   1.000
_cell.angle_alpha   90.00
_cell.angle_beta   90.00
_cell.angle_gamma   90.00
#
_symmetry.space_group_name_H-M   'P 1'
#
loop_
_entity.id
_entity.type
_entity.pdbx_description
1 polymer ?
#
loop_
_entity_poly.entity_id
_entity_poly.type
_entity_poly.pdbx_seq_one_letter_code
_entity_poly.pdbx_strand_id
1 'polypeptide(L)'
;AMGVISRKIFPACGNMCVCCPALRSRSRQPVKRYRKLLADIFPKSPDEPPSDRKIIKLCEYAARNPFRIPKIAKYLEERCTRELKSEHIKMVNIIMESFNKLLSVCKVQIAYFAVDVLNVISELLSYSKDETIQTLGCQCLSRFIYCQVNYTIQNL
;
A
#
# COMPACT_ATOMS: atom_id res chain seq x y z
N ALA A 1 6.96 16.68 55.07
CA ALA A 1 7.76 15.44 54.98
C ALA A 1 7.66 14.89 53.57
N MET A 2 8.81 14.54 52.98
CA MET A 2 9.00 14.09 51.60
C MET A 2 8.47 12.67 51.36
N GLY A 3 8.06 12.36 50.11
CA GLY A 3 7.54 11.05 49.73
C GLY A 3 7.51 10.76 48.23
N VAL A 4 8.67 10.91 47.57
CA VAL A 4 9.18 10.19 46.37
C VAL A 4 8.27 10.04 45.12
N ILE A 5 8.58 10.83 44.09
CA ILE A 5 8.18 10.60 42.68
C ILE A 5 8.96 9.39 42.15
N SER A 6 8.27 8.29 41.86
CA SER A 6 8.86 7.13 41.18
C SER A 6 9.09 7.47 39.70
N ARG A 7 10.34 7.81 39.35
CA ARG A 7 10.78 7.92 37.97
C ARG A 7 10.71 6.53 37.34
N LYS A 8 9.75 6.29 36.46
CA LYS A 8 9.79 5.16 35.52
C LYS A 8 11.01 5.36 34.62
N ILE A 9 12.10 4.69 34.98
CA ILE A 9 13.30 4.55 34.16
C ILE A 9 12.87 3.80 32.91
N PHE A 10 12.75 4.50 31.79
CA PHE A 10 12.73 3.89 30.47
C PHE A 10 14.11 3.29 30.23
N PRO A 11 14.25 1.98 29.94
CA PRO A 11 15.55 1.44 29.56
C PRO A 11 15.88 1.96 28.16
N ALA A 12 16.86 2.86 28.09
CA ALA A 12 17.57 3.23 26.89
C ALA A 12 18.45 2.04 26.43
N CYS A 13 17.84 1.00 25.88
CA CYS A 13 18.54 -0.10 25.23
C CYS A 13 17.98 -0.30 23.82
N GLY A 14 18.22 0.70 22.96
CA GLY A 14 17.90 0.64 21.54
C GLY A 14 18.92 -0.13 20.70
N ASN A 15 20.10 -0.44 21.23
CA ASN A 15 21.18 -1.14 20.52
C ASN A 15 22.00 -2.00 21.50
N MET A 16 22.39 -3.19 21.02
CA MET A 16 23.24 -4.22 21.67
C MET A 16 22.52 -5.34 22.44
N CYS A 17 22.16 -6.39 21.69
CA CYS A 17 22.58 -7.75 22.04
C CYS A 17 22.66 -8.57 20.75
N VAL A 18 23.87 -8.93 20.31
CA VAL A 18 24.13 -9.73 19.10
C VAL A 18 24.01 -11.24 19.40
N CYS A 19 23.94 -11.63 20.67
CA CYS A 19 24.02 -13.02 21.11
C CYS A 19 22.65 -13.73 21.26
N CYS A 20 21.52 -13.03 21.09
CA CYS A 20 20.18 -13.61 21.23
C CYS A 20 19.24 -13.17 20.08
N PRO A 21 19.21 -13.89 18.94
CA PRO A 21 18.33 -13.58 17.82
C PRO A 21 16.82 -13.51 18.18
N ALA A 22 16.41 -14.19 19.26
CA ALA A 22 15.04 -14.23 19.77
C ALA A 22 14.60 -12.95 20.50
N LEU A 23 15.54 -12.11 20.98
CA LEU A 23 15.26 -10.88 21.73
C LEU A 23 15.39 -9.60 20.89
N ARG A 24 15.71 -9.70 19.59
CA ARG A 24 15.48 -8.58 18.67
C ARG A 24 14.00 -8.20 18.78
N SER A 25 13.69 -6.91 18.76
CA SER A 25 12.31 -6.40 18.71
C SER A 25 11.62 -6.82 17.39
N ARG A 26 11.25 -8.11 17.28
CA ARG A 26 10.60 -8.72 16.12
C ARG A 26 9.25 -8.06 15.86
N SER A 27 8.58 -7.54 16.89
CA SER A 27 7.25 -6.92 16.75
C SER A 27 7.25 -5.69 15.83
N ARG A 28 8.36 -4.94 15.71
CA ARG A 28 8.46 -3.77 14.84
C ARG A 28 8.84 -4.09 13.39
N GLN A 29 9.38 -5.28 13.11
CA GLN A 29 9.86 -5.63 11.77
C GLN A 29 8.74 -5.75 10.73
N PRO A 30 7.57 -6.36 11.01
CA PRO A 30 6.46 -6.42 10.04
C PRO A 30 5.93 -5.03 9.65
N VAL A 31 5.91 -4.07 10.59
CA VAL A 31 5.51 -2.68 10.32
C VAL A 31 6.55 -1.97 9.47
N LYS A 32 7.84 -2.10 9.82
CA LYS A 32 8.93 -1.50 9.05
C LYS A 32 9.03 -2.09 7.63
N ARG A 33 8.74 -3.38 7.46
CA ARG A 33 8.87 -4.09 6.18
C ARG A 33 7.85 -3.62 5.15
N TYR A 34 6.56 -3.57 5.48
CA TYR A 34 5.56 -3.11 4.49
C TYR A 34 5.80 -1.66 4.09
N ARG A 35 6.17 -0.79 5.05
CA ARG A 35 6.51 0.62 4.78
C ARG A 35 7.70 0.75 3.84
N LYS A 36 8.74 -0.09 4.03
CA LYS A 36 9.88 -0.12 3.12
C LYS A 36 9.47 -0.56 1.71
N LEU A 37 8.73 -1.66 1.59
CA LEU A 37 8.26 -2.16 0.29
C LEU A 37 7.41 -1.12 -0.44
N LEU A 38 6.53 -0.44 0.29
CA LEU A 38 5.65 0.59 -0.23
C LEU A 38 6.40 1.87 -0.60
N ALA A 39 7.47 2.24 0.10
CA ALA A 39 8.34 3.32 -0.34
C ALA A 39 9.14 2.93 -1.59
N ASP A 40 9.58 1.69 -1.68
CA ASP A 40 10.44 1.20 -2.76
C ASP A 40 9.74 1.16 -4.13
N ILE A 41 8.40 1.05 -4.20
CA ILE A 41 7.68 1.03 -5.50
C ILE A 41 7.77 2.36 -6.27
N PHE A 42 8.06 3.46 -5.57
CA PHE A 42 8.19 4.78 -6.18
C PHE A 42 9.66 5.05 -6.55
N PRO A 43 9.91 5.75 -7.67
CA PRO A 43 11.26 6.10 -8.08
C PRO A 43 11.89 7.08 -7.09
N LYS A 44 13.20 6.93 -6.85
CA LYS A 44 13.99 7.79 -5.95
C LYS A 44 14.61 8.98 -6.69
N SER A 45 14.70 8.89 -8.01
CA SER A 45 15.15 9.96 -8.90
C SER A 45 14.19 10.11 -10.09
N PRO A 46 14.13 11.30 -10.72
CA PRO A 46 13.23 11.55 -11.86
C PRO A 46 13.42 10.59 -13.05
N ASP A 47 14.65 10.09 -13.23
CA ASP A 47 15.03 9.21 -14.34
C ASP A 47 14.89 7.71 -14.01
N GLU A 48 14.61 7.34 -12.75
CA GLU A 48 14.40 5.94 -12.40
C GLU A 48 13.04 5.48 -12.95
N PRO A 49 12.98 4.43 -13.79
CA PRO A 49 11.73 3.93 -14.30
C PRO A 49 10.91 3.26 -13.18
N PRO A 50 9.56 3.27 -13.27
CA PRO A 50 8.72 2.40 -12.47
C PRO A 50 9.21 0.95 -12.49
N SER A 51 9.09 0.24 -11.37
CA SER A 51 9.57 -1.12 -11.25
C SER A 51 8.46 -2.10 -10.88
N ASP A 52 7.95 -2.80 -11.89
CA ASP A 52 6.94 -3.85 -11.76
C ASP A 52 7.38 -4.90 -10.73
N ARG A 53 8.67 -5.23 -10.70
CA ARG A 53 9.26 -6.17 -9.74
C ARG A 53 9.03 -5.72 -8.29
N LYS A 54 9.15 -4.42 -8.01
CA LYS A 54 8.93 -3.87 -6.66
C LYS A 54 7.43 -3.86 -6.33
N ILE A 55 6.57 -3.54 -7.29
CA ILE A 55 5.10 -3.60 -7.15
C ILE A 55 4.64 -5.03 -6.84
N ILE A 56 5.10 -6.02 -7.62
CA ILE A 56 4.80 -7.44 -7.41
C ILE A 56 5.21 -7.87 -6.01
N LYS A 57 6.42 -7.49 -5.58
CA LYS A 57 6.93 -7.83 -4.24
C LYS A 57 6.08 -7.25 -3.11
N LEU A 58 5.56 -6.03 -3.26
CA LEU A 58 4.61 -5.44 -2.30
C LEU A 58 3.30 -6.24 -2.26
N CYS A 59 2.76 -6.59 -3.42
CA CYS A 59 1.48 -7.31 -3.53
C CYS A 59 1.57 -8.74 -2.99
N GLU A 60 2.64 -9.47 -3.29
CA GLU A 60 2.90 -10.81 -2.73
C GLU A 60 3.06 -10.76 -1.21
N TYR A 61 3.73 -9.73 -0.69
CA TYR A 61 3.82 -9.51 0.75
C TYR A 61 2.43 -9.26 1.35
N ALA A 62 1.61 -8.44 0.70
CA ALA A 62 0.25 -8.13 1.16
C ALA A 62 -0.64 -9.39 1.20
N ALA A 63 -0.58 -10.24 0.17
CA ALA A 63 -1.30 -11.51 0.11
C ALA A 63 -0.92 -12.46 1.26
N ARG A 64 0.36 -12.51 1.64
CA ARG A 64 0.84 -13.31 2.79
C ARG A 64 0.55 -12.64 4.15
N ASN A 65 0.15 -11.38 4.17
CA ASN A 65 -0.10 -10.61 5.40
C ASN A 65 -1.39 -9.77 5.28
N PRO A 66 -2.57 -10.40 5.22
CA PRO A 66 -3.82 -9.70 4.85
C PRO A 66 -4.17 -8.51 5.76
N PHE A 67 -3.82 -8.56 7.05
CA PHE A 67 -4.00 -7.44 8.00
C PHE A 67 -3.22 -6.16 7.63
N ARG A 68 -2.30 -6.23 6.66
CA ARG A 68 -1.55 -5.07 6.15
C ARG A 68 -2.21 -4.45 4.92
N ILE A 69 -3.09 -5.17 4.24
CA ILE A 69 -3.77 -4.71 3.01
C ILE A 69 -4.48 -3.37 3.23
N PRO A 70 -5.32 -3.17 4.27
CA PRO A 70 -6.01 -1.89 4.46
C PRO A 70 -5.04 -0.71 4.61
N LYS A 71 -3.91 -0.90 5.29
CA LYS A 71 -2.91 0.17 5.48
C LYS A 71 -2.11 0.48 4.22
N ILE A 72 -1.91 -0.52 3.36
CA ILE A 72 -1.24 -0.34 2.06
C ILE A 72 -2.19 0.39 1.11
N ALA A 73 -3.43 -0.10 1.00
CA ALA A 73 -4.45 0.48 0.14
C ALA A 73 -4.75 1.93 0.51
N LYS A 74 -4.96 2.22 1.81
CA LYS A 74 -5.24 3.57 2.27
C LYS A 74 -4.12 4.56 1.94
N TYR A 75 -2.87 4.13 2.08
CA TYR A 75 -1.73 4.96 1.70
C TYR A 75 -1.71 5.25 0.18
N LEU A 76 -2.01 4.25 -0.64
CA LEU A 76 -2.05 4.40 -2.09
C LEU A 76 -3.19 5.34 -2.51
N GLU A 77 -4.37 5.21 -1.90
CA GLU A 77 -5.51 6.13 -2.09
C GLU A 77 -5.12 7.58 -1.75
N GLU A 78 -4.68 7.83 -0.51
CA GLU A 78 -4.31 9.18 -0.06
C GLU A 78 -3.20 9.80 -0.91
N ARG A 79 -2.26 8.96 -1.38
CA ARG A 79 -1.21 9.42 -2.28
C ARG A 79 -1.78 9.74 -3.66
N CYS A 80 -2.68 8.93 -4.22
CA CYS A 80 -3.30 9.19 -5.52
C CYS A 80 -3.95 10.57 -5.54
N THR A 81 -4.76 10.88 -4.53
CA THR A 81 -5.40 12.19 -4.37
C THR A 81 -4.40 13.34 -4.39
N ARG A 82 -3.25 13.17 -3.70
CA ARG A 82 -2.20 14.20 -3.66
C ARG A 82 -1.49 14.33 -5.00
N GLU A 83 -1.09 13.23 -5.62
CA GLU A 83 -0.35 13.26 -6.89
C GLU A 83 -1.22 13.75 -8.05
N LEU A 84 -2.53 13.49 -8.05
CA LEU A 84 -3.48 14.06 -9.02
C LEU A 84 -3.56 15.58 -8.91
N LYS A 85 -3.63 16.12 -7.69
CA LYS A 85 -3.64 17.58 -7.44
C LYS A 85 -2.34 18.25 -7.87
N SER A 86 -1.22 17.55 -7.74
CA SER A 86 0.11 18.00 -8.18
C SER A 86 0.42 17.68 -9.64
N GLU A 87 -0.51 17.08 -10.38
CA GLU A 87 -0.36 16.70 -11.79
C GLU A 87 0.86 15.78 -12.04
N HIS A 88 1.22 14.97 -11.04
CA HIS A 88 2.32 14.02 -11.11
C HIS A 88 1.86 12.70 -11.75
N ILE A 89 1.51 12.76 -13.03
CA ILE A 89 0.90 11.64 -13.78
C ILE A 89 1.71 10.34 -13.70
N LYS A 90 3.04 10.43 -13.74
CA LYS A 90 3.93 9.27 -13.57
C LYS A 90 3.70 8.54 -12.24
N MET A 91 3.46 9.28 -11.15
CA MET A 91 3.20 8.70 -9.82
C MET A 91 1.80 8.09 -9.75
N VAL A 92 0.81 8.73 -10.37
CA VAL A 92 -0.55 8.18 -10.51
C VAL A 92 -0.51 6.83 -11.23
N ASN A 93 0.23 6.72 -12.34
CA ASN A 93 0.40 5.45 -13.06
C ASN A 93 0.96 4.32 -12.18
N ILE A 94 1.99 4.60 -11.37
CA ILE A 94 2.55 3.61 -10.43
C ILE A 94 1.50 3.15 -9.40
N ILE A 95 0.69 4.07 -8.91
CA ILE A 95 -0.38 3.77 -7.94
C ILE A 95 -1.45 2.89 -8.59
N MET A 96 -1.84 3.22 -9.82
CA MET A 96 -2.83 2.44 -10.58
C MET A 96 -2.35 1.03 -10.88
N GLU A 97 -1.10 0.90 -11.32
CA GLU A 97 -0.50 -0.41 -11.53
C GLU A 97 -0.43 -1.23 -10.22
N SER A 98 -0.16 -0.55 -9.10
CA SER A 98 -0.16 -1.18 -7.78
C SER A 98 -1.54 -1.70 -7.38
N PHE A 99 -2.60 -0.93 -7.57
CA PHE A 99 -3.97 -1.39 -7.33
C PHE A 99 -4.38 -2.53 -8.26
N ASN A 100 -4.06 -2.43 -9.56
CA ASN A 100 -4.33 -3.50 -10.53
C ASN A 100 -3.62 -4.80 -10.16
N LYS A 101 -2.37 -4.73 -9.68
CA LYS A 101 -1.64 -5.90 -9.19
C LYS A 101 -2.22 -6.43 -7.88
N LEU A 102 -2.62 -5.56 -6.94
CA LEU A 102 -3.33 -5.99 -5.72
C LEU A 102 -4.62 -6.73 -6.04
N LEU A 103 -5.47 -6.21 -6.95
CA LEU A 103 -6.69 -6.87 -7.41
C LEU A 103 -6.41 -8.24 -8.05
N SER A 104 -5.27 -8.38 -8.72
CA SER A 104 -4.86 -9.63 -9.35
C SER A 104 -4.31 -10.67 -8.37
N VAL A 105 -3.56 -10.25 -7.37
CA VAL A 105 -2.82 -11.13 -6.45
C VAL A 105 -3.63 -11.44 -5.20
N CYS A 106 -4.38 -10.47 -4.67
CA CYS A 106 -5.14 -10.55 -3.41
C CYS A 106 -6.65 -10.78 -3.66
N LYS A 107 -7.01 -11.63 -4.64
CA LYS A 107 -8.40 -11.82 -5.11
C LYS A 107 -9.39 -12.17 -4.00
N VAL A 108 -8.98 -13.04 -3.07
CA VAL A 108 -9.82 -13.49 -1.94
C VAL A 108 -9.95 -12.39 -0.87
N GLN A 109 -9.07 -11.39 -0.87
CA GLN A 109 -9.02 -10.32 0.13
C GLN A 109 -9.51 -8.98 -0.42
N ILE A 110 -10.19 -8.93 -1.58
CA ILE A 110 -10.63 -7.65 -2.19
C ILE A 110 -11.48 -6.82 -1.23
N ALA A 111 -12.31 -7.46 -0.39
CA ALA A 111 -13.11 -6.78 0.63
C ALA A 111 -12.28 -5.88 1.58
N TYR A 112 -10.99 -6.15 1.78
CA TYR A 112 -10.13 -5.34 2.65
C TYR A 112 -9.67 -4.02 2.04
N PHE A 113 -9.88 -3.80 0.74
CA PHE A 113 -9.41 -2.60 0.04
C PHE A 113 -10.33 -2.13 -1.08
N ALA A 114 -11.53 -2.70 -1.19
CA ALA A 114 -12.49 -2.34 -2.23
C ALA A 114 -12.87 -0.85 -2.18
N VAL A 115 -13.09 -0.32 -0.97
CA VAL A 115 -13.44 1.09 -0.77
C VAL A 115 -12.31 2.01 -1.22
N ASP A 116 -11.06 1.72 -0.83
CA ASP A 116 -9.90 2.52 -1.23
C ASP A 116 -9.74 2.55 -2.77
N VAL A 117 -9.94 1.40 -3.44
CA VAL A 117 -9.91 1.31 -4.92
C VAL A 117 -11.03 2.12 -5.56
N LEU A 118 -12.26 2.01 -5.06
CA LEU A 118 -13.41 2.73 -5.60
C LEU A 118 -13.29 4.25 -5.42
N ASN A 119 -12.73 4.70 -4.29
CA ASN A 119 -12.43 6.12 -4.08
C ASN A 119 -11.44 6.63 -5.11
N VAL A 120 -10.35 5.89 -5.36
CA VAL A 120 -9.37 6.25 -6.40
C VAL A 120 -9.99 6.25 -7.79
N ILE A 121 -10.80 5.25 -8.13
CA ILE A 121 -11.52 5.21 -9.42
C ILE A 121 -12.40 6.45 -9.57
N SER A 122 -13.17 6.80 -8.54
CA SER A 122 -14.03 7.99 -8.55
C SER A 122 -13.23 9.28 -8.79
N GLU A 123 -12.09 9.43 -8.12
CA GLU A 123 -11.21 10.59 -8.32
C GLU A 123 -10.66 10.68 -9.74
N LEU A 124 -10.23 9.55 -10.32
CA LEU A 124 -9.69 9.52 -11.70
C LEU A 124 -10.75 9.83 -12.74
N LEU A 125 -11.95 9.25 -12.60
CA LEU A 125 -13.07 9.51 -13.52
C LEU A 125 -13.52 10.98 -13.44
N SER A 126 -13.44 11.58 -12.26
CA SER A 126 -13.77 12.99 -12.03
C SER A 126 -12.68 13.96 -12.49
N TYR A 127 -11.50 13.46 -12.89
CA TYR A 127 -10.37 14.28 -13.32
C TYR A 127 -10.53 14.75 -14.77
N SER A 128 -11.19 15.90 -14.96
CA SER A 128 -11.57 16.42 -16.29
C SER A 128 -10.43 17.05 -17.10
N LYS A 129 -9.23 17.21 -16.53
CA LYS A 129 -8.10 17.88 -17.19
C LYS A 129 -7.35 16.98 -18.18
N ASP A 130 -7.50 15.65 -18.07
CA ASP A 130 -6.72 14.69 -18.83
C ASP A 130 -7.55 13.41 -19.11
N GLU A 131 -7.92 13.21 -20.37
CA GLU A 131 -8.69 12.04 -20.81
C GLU A 131 -7.93 10.72 -20.59
N THR A 132 -6.59 10.75 -20.54
CA THR A 132 -5.78 9.56 -20.28
C THR A 132 -5.94 9.09 -18.84
N ILE A 133 -6.10 10.02 -17.90
CA ILE A 133 -6.41 9.73 -16.49
C ILE A 133 -7.81 9.12 -16.35
N GLN A 134 -8.80 9.67 -17.06
CA GLN A 134 -10.15 9.10 -17.06
C GLN A 134 -10.15 7.68 -17.68
N THR A 135 -9.37 7.47 -18.73
CA THR A 135 -9.18 6.14 -19.35
C THR A 135 -8.57 5.15 -18.35
N LEU A 136 -7.56 5.58 -17.57
CA LEU A 136 -6.98 4.77 -16.49
C LEU A 136 -8.02 4.42 -15.41
N GLY A 137 -8.88 5.37 -15.05
CA GLY A 137 -10.01 5.14 -14.14
C GLY A 137 -10.96 4.07 -14.67
N CYS A 138 -11.36 4.17 -15.94
CA CYS A 138 -12.22 3.18 -16.61
C CYS A 138 -11.57 1.79 -16.63
N GLN A 139 -10.29 1.70 -17.01
CA GLN A 139 -9.55 0.43 -17.04
C GLN A 139 -9.48 -0.22 -15.66
N CYS A 140 -9.20 0.56 -14.61
CA CYS A 140 -9.17 0.05 -13.24
C CYS A 140 -10.56 -0.40 -12.77
N LEU A 141 -11.63 0.33 -13.13
CA LEU A 141 -13.00 -0.05 -12.83
C LEU A 141 -13.37 -1.38 -13.50
N SER A 142 -13.09 -1.54 -14.79
CA SER A 142 -13.32 -2.79 -15.50
C SER A 142 -12.56 -3.95 -14.84
N ARG A 143 -11.32 -3.72 -14.43
CA ARG A 143 -10.52 -4.73 -13.71
C ARG A 143 -11.13 -5.08 -12.36
N PHE A 144 -11.57 -4.10 -11.59
CA PHE A 144 -12.23 -4.30 -10.30
C PHE A 144 -13.49 -5.16 -10.45
N ILE A 145 -14.39 -4.79 -11.37
CA ILE A 145 -15.62 -5.53 -11.65
C ILE A 145 -15.31 -6.97 -12.07
N TYR A 146 -14.38 -7.15 -13.00
CA TYR A 146 -13.95 -8.49 -13.46
C TYR A 146 -13.43 -9.36 -12.30
N CYS A 147 -12.64 -8.78 -11.40
CA CYS A 147 -12.12 -9.50 -10.23
C CYS A 147 -13.22 -9.86 -9.22
N GLN A 148 -14.27 -9.03 -9.08
CA GLN A 148 -15.43 -9.36 -8.23
C GLN A 148 -16.27 -10.50 -8.82
N VAL A 149 -16.60 -10.43 -10.12
CA VAL A 149 -17.44 -11.45 -10.78
C VAL A 149 -16.79 -12.83 -10.78
N ASN A 150 -15.49 -12.91 -11.08
CA ASN A 150 -14.79 -14.21 -11.06
C ASN A 150 -14.67 -14.81 -9.66
N TYR A 151 -14.56 -13.97 -8.61
CA TYR A 151 -14.59 -14.47 -7.25
C TYR A 151 -15.95 -15.12 -6.94
N THR A 152 -17.06 -14.49 -7.34
CA THR A 152 -18.40 -15.06 -7.13
C THR A 152 -18.60 -16.37 -7.88
N ILE A 153 -18.14 -16.48 -9.13
CA ILE A 153 -18.31 -17.70 -9.95
C ILE A 153 -17.44 -18.86 -9.44
N GLN A 154 -16.24 -18.59 -8.92
CA GLN A 154 -15.34 -19.65 -8.42
C GLN A 154 -15.72 -20.19 -7.03
N ASN A 155 -16.63 -19.54 -6.31
CA ASN A 155 -17.06 -19.93 -4.96
C ASN A 155 -18.54 -20.37 -4.90
N LEU A 156 -19.12 -20.69 -6.06
CA LEU A 156 -20.40 -21.41 -6.21
C LEU A 156 -20.10 -22.85 -6.63
#